data_AF-A0A2A5AAY0-F1
#
_entry.id   AF-A0A2A5AAY0-F1
#
_cell.length_a   1.000
_cell.length_b   1.000
_cell.length_c   1.000
_cell.angle_alpha   90.00
_cell.angle_beta   90.00
_cell.angle_gamma   90.00
#
_symmetry.space_group_name_H-M   'P 1'
#
loop_
_entity.id
_entity.type
_entity.pdbx_description
1 polymer ?
#
loop_
_entity_poly.entity_id
_entity_poly.type
_entity_poly.pdbx_seq_one_letter_code
_entity_poly.pdbx_strand_id
1 'polypeptide(L)'
;MENEDYLTIYQIATEIDLSLAKTKKVLKEYIAYIPFKKDGRSTIYPLSSLKLILKISKLIIKYKNNEKVTEVLKKDGFEIINKVPEKIDNKPLPLLKRVQNIEKELTNNPTKNSSSNDILKELKSIKLQLEELKKVKKEVERLKTLIEG
;
A
#
# COMPACT_ATOMS: atom_id res chain seq x y z
N MET A 1 -0.08 -28.66 -21.14
CA MET A 1 0.41 -27.51 -20.34
C MET A 1 0.86 -26.46 -21.33
N GLU A 2 0.25 -25.29 -21.36
CA GLU A 2 0.74 -24.20 -22.21
C GLU A 2 2.14 -23.80 -21.73
N ASN A 3 3.12 -23.82 -22.62
CA ASN A 3 4.42 -23.24 -22.36
C ASN A 3 4.26 -21.72 -22.47
N GLU A 4 4.29 -21.02 -21.34
CA GLU A 4 4.33 -19.56 -21.34
C GLU A 4 5.71 -19.10 -21.83
N ASP A 5 5.74 -18.29 -22.89
CA ASP A 5 6.98 -17.69 -23.39
C ASP A 5 7.46 -16.56 -22.49
N TYR A 6 8.77 -16.43 -22.33
CA TYR A 6 9.39 -15.42 -21.47
C TYR A 6 10.34 -14.50 -22.24
N LEU A 7 10.41 -13.24 -21.81
CA LEU A 7 11.33 -12.22 -22.30
C LEU A 7 12.31 -11.81 -21.23
N THR A 8 13.58 -11.70 -21.60
CA THR A 8 14.61 -11.13 -20.74
C THR A 8 14.42 -9.63 -20.58
N ILE A 9 14.88 -9.10 -19.44
CA ILE A 9 14.94 -7.66 -19.19
C ILE A 9 15.75 -6.89 -20.25
N TYR A 10 16.67 -7.56 -20.94
CA TYR A 10 17.43 -6.99 -22.06
C TYR A 10 16.54 -6.78 -23.28
N GLN A 11 15.79 -7.81 -23.69
CA GLN A 11 14.84 -7.70 -24.80
C GLN A 11 13.78 -6.62 -24.52
N ILE A 12 13.29 -6.56 -23.28
CA ILE A 12 12.37 -5.50 -22.86
C ILE A 12 13.01 -4.12 -22.98
N ALA A 13 14.27 -3.95 -22.55
CA ALA A 13 14.99 -2.69 -22.65
C ALA A 13 15.17 -2.24 -24.10
N THR A 14 15.45 -3.18 -25.01
CA THR A 14 15.51 -2.94 -26.45
C THR A 14 14.16 -2.50 -27.01
N GLU A 15 13.08 -3.19 -26.64
CA GLU A 15 11.72 -2.92 -27.17
C GLU A 15 11.17 -1.55 -26.75
N ILE A 16 11.50 -1.09 -25.53
CA ILE A 16 11.05 0.21 -25.00
C ILE A 16 12.01 1.36 -25.31
N ASP A 17 13.13 1.08 -26.00
CA ASP A 17 14.20 2.04 -26.29
C ASP A 17 14.70 2.79 -25.03
N LEU A 18 15.00 2.03 -23.97
CA LEU A 18 15.58 2.57 -22.73
C LEU A 18 16.86 1.83 -22.35
N SER A 19 17.77 2.55 -21.69
CA SER A 19 18.95 1.93 -21.10
C SER A 19 18.53 0.90 -20.05
N LEU A 20 19.28 -0.20 -19.95
CA LEU A 20 19.00 -1.29 -18.99
C LEU A 20 18.81 -0.78 -17.56
N ALA A 21 19.58 0.23 -17.14
CA ALA A 21 19.46 0.85 -15.82
C ALA A 21 18.12 1.59 -15.64
N LYS A 22 17.70 2.37 -16.65
CA LYS A 22 16.40 3.05 -16.65
C LYS A 22 15.25 2.05 -16.69
N THR A 23 15.36 1.02 -17.51
CA THR A 23 14.41 -0.10 -17.58
C THR A 23 14.26 -0.73 -16.20
N LYS A 24 15.35 -1.19 -15.57
CA LYS A 24 15.32 -1.77 -14.21
C LYS A 24 14.63 -0.86 -13.19
N LYS A 25 14.89 0.46 -13.24
CA LYS A 25 14.27 1.43 -12.34
C LYS A 25 12.76 1.53 -12.58
N VAL A 26 12.34 1.66 -13.84
CA VAL A 26 10.92 1.70 -14.23
C VAL A 26 10.20 0.42 -13.81
N LEU A 27 10.76 -0.76 -14.11
CA LEU A 27 10.15 -2.01 -13.70
C LEU A 27 10.07 -2.09 -12.16
N LYS A 28 11.13 -1.71 -11.43
CA LYS A 28 11.11 -1.74 -9.97
C LYS A 28 10.05 -0.82 -9.35
N GLU A 29 9.83 0.37 -9.92
CA GLU A 29 8.91 1.37 -9.36
C GLU A 29 7.44 1.07 -9.64
N TYR A 30 7.13 0.44 -10.78
CA TYR A 30 5.75 0.31 -11.26
C TYR A 30 5.27 -1.13 -11.45
N ILE A 31 6.19 -2.09 -11.42
CA ILE A 31 5.96 -3.45 -11.92
C ILE A 31 6.03 -4.48 -10.79
N ALA A 32 5.88 -4.05 -9.54
CA ALA A 32 5.65 -4.95 -8.40
C ALA A 32 4.50 -5.96 -8.64
N TYR A 33 3.61 -5.70 -9.61
CA TYR A 33 2.44 -6.51 -9.95
C TYR A 33 2.66 -7.54 -11.07
N ILE A 34 3.75 -7.47 -11.84
CA ILE A 34 3.98 -8.43 -12.92
C ILE A 34 4.87 -9.56 -12.39
N PRO A 35 4.42 -10.82 -12.47
CA PRO A 35 5.24 -11.95 -12.10
C PRO A 35 6.51 -11.98 -12.95
N PHE A 36 7.65 -12.18 -12.30
CA PHE A 36 8.93 -12.35 -12.98
C PHE A 36 9.62 -13.60 -12.43
N LYS A 37 10.48 -14.20 -13.27
CA LYS A 37 11.36 -15.30 -12.88
C LYS A 37 12.82 -14.88 -13.02
N LYS A 38 13.70 -15.63 -12.38
CA LYS A 38 15.15 -15.52 -12.59
C LYS A 38 15.58 -16.65 -13.50
N ASP A 39 16.30 -16.29 -14.56
CA ASP A 39 16.98 -17.20 -15.45
C ASP A 39 18.47 -16.85 -15.41
N GLY A 40 19.23 -17.61 -14.63
CA GLY A 40 20.61 -17.28 -14.24
C GLY A 40 20.71 -15.90 -13.57
N ARG A 41 21.46 -14.99 -14.19
CA ARG A 41 21.63 -13.60 -13.72
C ARG A 41 20.57 -12.64 -14.26
N SER A 42 19.75 -13.09 -15.20
CA SER A 42 18.76 -12.27 -15.89
C SER A 42 17.40 -12.35 -15.18
N THR A 43 16.70 -11.23 -15.14
CA THR A 43 15.26 -11.23 -14.82
C THR A 43 14.49 -11.47 -16.12
N ILE A 44 13.58 -12.43 -16.10
CA ILE A 44 12.68 -12.73 -17.22
C ILE A 44 11.23 -12.46 -16.82
N TYR A 45 10.44 -11.94 -17.76
CA TYR A 45 9.02 -11.61 -17.59
C TYR A 45 8.22 -12.39 -18.62
N PRO A 46 7.00 -12.84 -18.29
CA PRO A 46 6.18 -13.55 -19.25
C PRO A 46 5.79 -12.60 -20.39
N LEU A 47 5.73 -13.15 -21.61
CA LEU A 47 5.41 -12.41 -22.83
C LEU A 47 4.04 -11.72 -22.72
N SER A 48 3.10 -12.34 -22.01
CA SER A 48 1.78 -11.78 -21.66
C SER A 48 1.86 -10.40 -21.01
N SER A 49 2.97 -10.09 -20.35
CA SER A 49 3.19 -8.85 -19.62
C SER A 49 3.93 -7.78 -20.42
N LEU A 50 4.46 -8.09 -21.60
CA LEU A 50 5.18 -7.14 -22.45
C LEU A 50 4.32 -5.92 -22.81
N LYS A 51 3.06 -6.15 -23.17
CA LYS A 51 2.11 -5.08 -23.56
C LYS A 51 1.91 -4.08 -22.43
N LEU A 52 1.83 -4.57 -21.19
CA LEU A 52 1.71 -3.73 -20.00
C LEU A 52 3.01 -2.96 -19.73
N ILE A 53 4.17 -3.64 -19.81
CA ILE A 53 5.49 -3.01 -19.63
C ILE A 53 5.71 -1.86 -20.63
N LEU A 54 5.41 -2.09 -21.91
CA LEU A 54 5.47 -1.07 -22.96
C LEU A 54 4.54 0.12 -22.67
N LYS A 55 3.30 -0.16 -22.25
CA LYS A 55 2.32 0.87 -21.92
C LYS A 55 2.79 1.73 -20.75
N ILE A 56 3.21 1.10 -19.64
CA ILE A 56 3.77 1.79 -18.46
C ILE A 56 4.96 2.65 -18.87
N SER A 57 5.89 2.10 -19.66
CA SER A 57 7.10 2.81 -20.07
C SER A 57 6.79 4.06 -20.90
N LYS A 58 5.85 3.95 -21.86
CA LYS A 58 5.35 5.10 -22.63
C LYS A 58 4.67 6.15 -21.76
N LEU A 59 3.85 5.72 -20.79
CA LEU A 59 3.18 6.64 -19.87
C LEU A 59 4.19 7.40 -19.00
N ILE A 60 5.23 6.73 -18.49
CA ILE A 60 6.27 7.38 -17.67
C ILE A 60 7.04 8.42 -18.47
N ILE A 61 7.46 8.08 -19.70
CA ILE A 61 8.15 9.02 -20.58
C ILE A 61 7.26 10.24 -20.89
N LYS A 62 5.98 10.00 -21.17
CA LYS A 62 5.01 11.05 -21.53
C LYS A 62 4.69 11.98 -20.38
N TYR A 63 4.36 11.44 -19.19
CA TYR A 63 3.84 12.23 -18.09
C TYR A 63 4.91 12.73 -17.13
N LYS A 64 6.04 12.03 -17.01
CA LYS A 64 7.14 12.31 -16.04
C LYS A 64 6.66 12.54 -14.59
N ASN A 65 5.42 12.17 -14.28
CA ASN A 65 4.75 12.34 -12.99
C ASN A 65 4.03 11.04 -12.66
N ASN A 66 4.41 10.44 -11.54
CA ASN A 66 3.97 9.12 -11.09
C ASN A 66 2.45 9.08 -10.80
N GLU A 67 1.85 10.18 -10.32
CA GLU A 67 0.43 10.24 -10.01
C GLU A 67 -0.42 10.13 -11.28
N LYS A 68 -0.06 10.87 -12.33
CA LYS A 68 -0.75 10.81 -13.63
C LYS A 68 -0.60 9.44 -14.31
N VAL A 69 0.58 8.83 -14.19
CA VAL A 69 0.81 7.46 -14.69
C VAL A 69 -0.10 6.47 -13.96
N THR A 70 -0.19 6.60 -12.64
CA THR A 70 -1.03 5.74 -11.78
C THR A 70 -2.51 5.91 -12.09
N GLU A 71 -2.99 7.13 -12.29
CA GLU A 71 -4.38 7.41 -12.66
C GLU A 71 -4.77 6.81 -14.01
N VAL A 72 -3.90 6.92 -15.02
CA VAL A 72 -4.16 6.35 -16.35
C VAL A 72 -4.19 4.82 -16.28
N LEU A 73 -3.24 4.21 -15.56
CA LEU A 73 -3.22 2.75 -15.36
C LEU A 73 -4.47 2.26 -14.62
N LYS A 74 -4.96 2.99 -13.61
CA LYS A 74 -6.21 2.67 -12.92
C LYS A 74 -7.43 2.76 -13.84
N LYS A 75 -7.52 3.78 -14.69
CA LYS A 75 -8.61 3.91 -15.69
C LYS A 75 -8.61 2.77 -16.70
N ASP A 76 -7.44 2.22 -17.00
CA ASP A 76 -7.25 1.08 -17.89
C ASP A 76 -7.54 -0.28 -17.22
N GLY A 77 -8.03 -0.29 -15.98
CA GLY A 77 -8.37 -1.52 -15.24
C GLY A 77 -7.18 -2.18 -14.54
N PHE A 78 -6.03 -1.53 -14.47
CA PHE A 78 -4.89 -2.02 -13.69
C PHE A 78 -5.00 -1.53 -12.24
N GLU A 79 -5.27 -2.44 -11.32
CA GLU A 79 -5.24 -2.16 -9.89
C GLU A 79 -3.80 -2.00 -9.42
N ILE A 80 -3.37 -0.75 -9.26
CA ILE A 80 -2.17 -0.44 -8.50
C ILE A 80 -2.57 -0.53 -7.03
N ILE A 81 -2.23 -1.65 -6.38
CA ILE A 81 -2.29 -1.81 -4.93
C ILE A 81 -1.22 -0.89 -4.34
N ASN A 82 -1.54 0.41 -4.31
CA ASN A 82 -0.82 1.41 -3.54
C ASN A 82 -0.29 0.71 -2.31
N LYS A 83 1.05 0.61 -2.25
CA LYS A 83 1.80 0.01 -1.15
C LYS A 83 0.96 0.13 0.10
N VAL A 84 0.61 -1.01 0.72
CA VAL A 84 0.29 -0.98 2.15
C VAL A 84 1.37 -0.09 2.75
N PRO A 85 1.03 1.07 3.33
CA PRO A 85 2.05 2.02 3.73
C PRO A 85 3.00 1.27 4.67
N GLU A 86 4.23 1.01 4.22
CA GLU A 86 5.29 0.33 5.00
C GLU A 86 5.60 1.08 6.30
N LYS A 87 5.04 2.27 6.44
CA LYS A 87 4.95 3.00 7.68
C LYS A 87 3.48 3.32 7.89
N ILE A 88 2.82 2.55 8.76
CA ILE A 88 1.89 3.19 9.69
C ILE A 88 2.73 4.30 10.31
N ASP A 89 2.47 5.53 9.89
CA ASP A 89 3.10 6.71 10.46
C ASP A 89 2.92 6.54 11.97
N ASN A 90 4.01 6.29 12.71
CA ASN A 90 4.01 6.14 14.17
C ASN A 90 3.68 7.48 14.87
N LYS A 91 2.94 8.36 14.20
CA LYS A 91 2.16 9.37 14.87
C LYS A 91 1.22 8.60 15.79
N PRO A 92 1.19 8.91 17.09
CA PRO A 92 0.24 8.28 17.98
C PRO A 92 -1.13 8.44 17.33
N LEU A 93 -1.81 7.32 17.08
CA LEU A 93 -3.20 7.28 16.66
C LEU A 93 -3.94 8.38 17.43
N PRO A 94 -4.85 9.16 16.81
CA PRO A 94 -5.56 10.24 17.51
C PRO A 94 -6.12 9.81 18.88
N LEU A 95 -6.51 8.53 18.99
CA LEU A 95 -6.87 7.83 20.22
C LEU A 95 -5.74 7.74 21.26
N LEU A 96 -4.53 7.36 20.88
CA LEU A 96 -3.36 7.22 21.74
C LEU A 96 -2.92 8.58 22.30
N LYS A 97 -2.98 9.64 21.48
CA LYS A 97 -2.74 11.02 21.94
C LYS A 97 -3.83 11.51 22.90
N ARG A 98 -5.09 11.12 22.67
CA ARG A 98 -6.22 11.41 23.60
C ARG A 98 -6.05 10.70 24.94
N VAL A 99 -5.70 9.41 24.93
CA VAL A 99 -5.44 8.63 26.16
C VAL A 99 -4.30 9.26 26.97
N GLN A 100 -3.19 9.64 26.32
CA GLN A 100 -2.06 10.30 27.00
C GLN A 100 -2.44 11.68 27.59
N ASN A 101 -3.34 12.42 26.95
CA ASN A 101 -3.82 13.69 27.50
C ASN A 101 -4.70 13.46 28.73
N ILE A 102 -5.60 12.46 28.70
CA ILE A 102 -6.44 12.10 29.85
C ILE A 102 -5.58 11.60 31.01
N GLU A 103 -4.57 10.76 30.75
CA GLU A 103 -3.62 10.32 31.77
C GLU A 103 -2.87 11.50 32.40
N LYS A 104 -2.45 12.50 31.60
CA LYS A 104 -1.82 13.72 32.09
C LYS A 104 -2.77 14.60 32.89
N GLU A 105 -4.04 14.69 32.52
CA GLU A 105 -5.03 15.45 33.28
C GLU A 105 -5.36 14.78 34.62
N LEU A 106 -5.47 13.45 34.64
CA LEU A 106 -5.69 12.65 35.85
C LEU A 106 -4.49 12.69 36.81
N THR A 107 -3.26 12.69 36.29
CA THR A 107 -2.04 12.77 37.12
C THR A 107 -1.78 14.17 37.68
N ASN A 108 -2.12 15.22 36.93
CA ASN A 108 -1.84 16.60 37.36
C ASN A 108 -2.96 17.26 38.19
N ASN A 109 -4.19 16.73 38.21
CA ASN A 109 -5.29 17.30 39.00
C ASN A 109 -6.32 16.25 39.46
N PRO A 110 -6.04 15.46 40.52
CA PRO A 110 -6.94 14.41 40.99
C PRO A 110 -8.23 14.91 41.69
N THR A 111 -8.40 16.22 41.94
CA THR A 111 -9.45 16.75 42.83
C THR A 111 -10.43 17.76 42.21
N LYS A 112 -10.47 17.93 40.89
CA LYS A 112 -11.44 18.83 40.24
C LYS A 112 -12.74 18.11 39.88
N ASN A 113 -13.69 18.08 40.84
CA ASN A 113 -15.04 17.51 40.69
C ASN A 113 -15.88 18.07 39.52
N SER A 114 -15.44 19.15 38.86
CA SER A 114 -16.09 19.69 37.66
C SER A 114 -15.63 19.04 36.34
N SER A 115 -14.49 18.32 36.30
CA SER A 115 -13.96 17.68 35.08
C SER A 115 -14.23 16.17 35.02
N SER A 116 -14.67 15.55 36.12
CA SER A 116 -14.93 14.11 36.18
C SER A 116 -16.04 13.67 35.22
N ASN A 117 -17.06 14.50 34.97
CA ASN A 117 -18.16 14.18 34.07
C ASN A 117 -17.73 14.22 32.59
N ASP A 118 -16.81 15.12 32.23
CA ASP A 118 -16.27 15.21 30.87
C ASP A 118 -15.26 14.09 30.61
N ILE A 119 -14.40 13.77 31.59
CA ILE A 119 -13.53 12.59 31.54
C ILE A 119 -14.37 11.30 31.42
N LEU A 120 -15.51 11.19 32.12
CA LEU A 120 -16.38 10.02 32.01
C LEU A 120 -17.04 9.90 30.64
N LYS A 121 -17.41 11.03 30.02
CA LYS A 121 -17.93 11.06 28.64
C LYS A 121 -16.86 10.67 27.63
N GLU A 122 -15.64 11.16 27.81
CA GLU A 122 -14.51 10.79 26.95
C GLU A 122 -14.14 9.31 27.09
N LEU A 123 -14.12 8.77 28.31
CA LEU A 123 -13.91 7.33 28.56
C LEU A 123 -15.01 6.48 27.91
N LYS A 124 -16.27 6.90 27.99
CA LYS A 124 -17.38 6.23 27.30
C LYS A 124 -17.20 6.27 25.77
N SER A 125 -16.77 7.40 25.23
CA SER A 125 -16.49 7.58 23.80
C SER A 125 -15.35 6.68 23.35
N ILE A 126 -14.24 6.63 24.10
CA ILE A 126 -13.08 5.76 23.82
C ILE A 126 -13.48 4.28 23.89
N LYS A 127 -14.33 3.89 24.86
CA LYS A 127 -14.84 2.52 24.97
C LYS A 127 -15.66 2.12 23.73
N LEU A 128 -16.51 3.02 23.24
CA LEU A 128 -17.30 2.81 22.00
C LEU A 128 -16.38 2.63 20.78
N GLN A 129 -15.38 3.49 20.63
CA GLN A 129 -14.39 3.39 19.55
C GLN A 129 -13.55 2.10 19.63
N LEU A 130 -13.23 1.63 20.84
CA LEU A 130 -12.55 0.34 21.05
C LEU A 130 -13.42 -0.85 20.65
N GLU A 131 -14.73 -0.80 20.92
CA GLU A 131 -15.65 -1.85 20.49
C GLU A 131 -15.83 -1.88 18.96
N GLU A 132 -15.90 -0.71 18.32
CA GLU A 132 -15.90 -0.63 16.85
C GLU A 132 -14.61 -1.19 16.26
N LEU A 133 -13.44 -0.82 16.79
CA LEU A 133 -12.15 -1.37 16.34
C LEU A 133 -12.07 -2.89 16.52
N LYS A 134 -12.64 -3.45 17.59
CA LYS A 134 -12.73 -4.91 17.79
C LYS A 134 -13.62 -5.58 16.74
N LYS A 135 -14.73 -4.95 16.35
CA LYS A 135 -15.61 -5.46 15.28
C LYS A 135 -14.87 -5.45 13.94
N VAL A 136 -14.23 -4.33 13.60
CA VAL A 136 -13.43 -4.20 12.38
C VAL A 136 -12.30 -5.24 12.36
N LYS A 137 -11.61 -5.48 13.48
CA LYS A 137 -10.58 -6.52 13.57
C LYS A 137 -11.12 -7.92 13.26
N LYS A 138 -12.28 -8.29 13.82
CA LYS A 138 -12.93 -9.59 13.53
C LYS A 138 -13.33 -9.72 12.06
N GLU A 139 -13.78 -8.63 11.46
CA GLU A 139 -14.20 -8.59 10.06
C GLU A 139 -13.01 -8.74 9.11
N VAL A 140 -11.89 -8.09 9.43
CA VAL A 140 -10.61 -8.28 8.73
C VAL A 140 -10.08 -9.71 8.88
N GLU A 141 -10.17 -10.31 10.08
CA GLU A 141 -9.80 -11.72 10.29
C GLU A 141 -10.67 -12.66 9.44
N ARG A 142 -11.99 -12.43 9.39
CA ARG A 142 -12.91 -13.20 8.53
C ARG A 142 -12.56 -13.06 7.05
N LEU A 143 -12.28 -11.84 6.57
CA LEU A 143 -11.88 -11.60 5.19
C LEU A 143 -10.54 -12.29 4.85
N LYS A 144 -9.61 -12.31 5.80
CA LYS A 144 -8.34 -13.02 5.64
C LYS A 144 -8.53 -14.52 5.48
N THR A 145 -9.40 -15.14 6.29
CA THR A 145 -9.73 -16.57 6.17
C THR A 145 -10.41 -16.92 4.83
N LEU A 146 -11.20 -16.02 4.26
CA LEU A 146 -11.84 -16.22 2.95
C LEU A 146 -10.87 -16.08 1.77
N ILE A 147 -9.71 -15.46 1.96
CA ILE A 147 -8.68 -15.30 0.93
C ILE A 147 -7.67 -16.45 0.98
N GLU A 148 -7.43 -17.04 2.16
CA GLU A 148 -6.47 -18.13 2.37
C GLU A 148 -7.07 -19.54 2.14
N GLY A 149 -8.40 -19.68 2.04
CA GLY A 149 -9.11 -20.94 1.74
C GLY A 149 -9.65 -20.98 0.33
#